data_AF-B6W9Z0-F1
#
_entry.id   AF-B6W9Z0-F1
#
_cell.length_a   1.000
_cell.length_b   1.000
_cell.length_c   1.000
_cell.angle_alpha   90.00
_cell.angle_beta   90.00
_cell.angle_gamma   90.00
#
_symmetry.space_group_name_H-M   'P 1'
#
loop_
_entity.id
_entity.type
_entity.pdbx_description
1 polymer ?
#
loop_
_entity_poly.entity_id
_entity_poly.type
_entity_poly.pdbx_seq_one_letter_code
_entity_poly.pdbx_strand_id
1 'polypeptide(L)'
;MRNLKFKDLGKASKIVKKLNLRVDKDTNINDIDSVGASLFLKLVENYNMVQDDLADFMSNLLEDENISKEDFLNLDLNNVYTYLEKLKEDEGFSNFLSALSNIVKTTTK
;
A
#
# COMPACT_ATOMS: atom_id res chain seq x y z
N MET A 1 14.22 4.83 0.12
CA MET A 1 12.96 5.08 0.85
C MET A 1 13.23 5.48 2.28
N ARG A 2 12.50 6.48 2.76
CA ARG A 2 12.53 6.86 4.18
C ARG A 2 11.69 5.89 5.02
N ASN A 3 11.98 5.84 6.31
CA ASN A 3 11.14 5.13 7.28
C ASN A 3 9.70 5.65 7.27
N LEU A 4 8.73 4.74 7.40
CA LEU A 4 7.33 5.07 7.60
C LEU A 4 7.11 5.83 8.91
N LYS A 5 6.34 6.91 8.83
CA LYS A 5 5.95 7.78 9.94
C LYS A 5 4.46 7.59 10.22
N PHE A 6 4.04 7.93 11.43
CA PHE A 6 2.63 7.81 11.83
C PHE A 6 1.66 8.54 10.87
N LYS A 7 2.08 9.67 10.29
CA LYS A 7 1.29 10.42 9.28
C LYS A 7 0.98 9.60 8.03
N ASP A 8 1.83 8.63 7.68
CA ASP A 8 1.70 7.82 6.47
C ASP A 8 0.62 6.76 6.62
N LEU A 9 0.33 6.32 7.86
CA LEU A 9 -0.84 5.50 8.18
C LEU A 9 -2.13 6.19 7.77
N GLY A 10 -2.23 7.51 8.00
CA GLY A 10 -3.37 8.31 7.59
C GLY A 10 -3.58 8.28 6.07
N LYS A 11 -2.50 8.47 5.30
CA LYS A 11 -2.54 8.41 3.83
C LYS A 11 -2.89 7.01 3.33
N ALA A 12 -2.25 5.99 3.87
CA ALA A 12 -2.53 4.60 3.51
C ALA A 12 -3.96 4.19 3.87
N SER A 13 -4.51 4.64 5.01
CA SER A 13 -5.90 4.36 5.39
C SER A 13 -6.92 4.94 4.39
N LYS A 14 -6.62 6.11 3.80
CA LYS A 14 -7.46 6.74 2.78
C LYS A 14 -7.50 5.89 1.50
N ILE A 15 -6.34 5.37 1.08
CA ILE A 15 -6.23 4.44 -0.04
C ILE A 15 -7.04 3.17 0.26
N VAL A 16 -6.82 2.55 1.43
CA VAL A 16 -7.53 1.33 1.85
C VAL A 16 -9.06 1.53 1.84
N LYS A 17 -9.53 2.66 2.35
CA LYS A 17 -10.96 3.02 2.38
C LYS A 17 -11.52 3.19 0.96
N LYS A 18 -10.80 3.86 0.06
CA LYS A 18 -11.22 4.07 -1.33
C LYS A 18 -11.29 2.78 -2.14
N LEU A 19 -10.35 1.87 -1.90
CA LEU A 19 -10.32 0.55 -2.53
C LEU A 19 -11.42 -0.38 -2.01
N ASN A 20 -12.21 0.06 -1.02
CA ASN A 20 -13.17 -0.78 -0.30
C ASN A 20 -12.56 -2.15 0.04
N LEU A 21 -11.33 -2.11 0.57
CA LEU A 21 -10.58 -3.29 0.96
C LEU A 21 -11.23 -3.90 2.19
N ARG A 22 -12.32 -4.62 1.96
CA ARG A 22 -12.79 -5.67 2.85
C ARG A 22 -11.94 -6.88 2.54
N VAL A 23 -11.17 -7.31 3.52
CA VAL A 23 -10.57 -8.65 3.50
C VAL A 23 -11.74 -9.57 3.79
N ASP A 24 -12.26 -10.22 2.75
CA ASP A 24 -13.33 -11.20 2.93
C ASP A 24 -12.78 -12.40 3.72
N LYS A 25 -13.66 -13.06 4.48
CA LYS A 25 -13.32 -14.24 5.31
C LYS A 25 -12.62 -15.36 4.54
N ASP A 26 -12.76 -15.40 3.22
CA ASP A 26 -12.14 -16.38 2.34
C ASP A 26 -10.68 -16.04 1.96
N THR A 27 -10.23 -14.82 2.29
CA THR A 27 -8.82 -14.46 2.16
C THR A 27 -8.05 -15.17 3.26
N ASN A 28 -7.17 -16.11 2.93
CA ASN A 28 -6.40 -16.86 3.92
C ASN A 28 -5.31 -15.96 4.54
N ILE A 29 -5.70 -15.16 5.52
CA ILE A 29 -4.92 -14.06 6.14
C ILE A 29 -3.64 -14.53 6.86
N ASN A 30 -3.40 -15.85 6.94
CA ASN A 30 -2.16 -16.41 7.47
C ASN A 30 -0.98 -16.33 6.48
N ASP A 31 -1.26 -15.96 5.23
CA ASP A 31 -0.25 -15.79 4.19
C ASP A 31 -0.21 -14.31 3.77
N ILE A 32 0.80 -13.58 4.27
CA ILE A 32 1.05 -12.17 3.95
C ILE A 32 1.19 -11.95 2.44
N ASP A 33 1.70 -12.95 1.70
CA ASP A 33 1.83 -12.86 0.25
C ASP A 33 0.44 -12.91 -0.42
N SER A 34 -0.49 -13.72 0.10
CA SER A 34 -1.87 -13.78 -0.41
C SER A 34 -2.66 -12.49 -0.14
N VAL A 35 -2.43 -11.87 1.02
CA VAL A 35 -3.04 -10.58 1.39
C VAL A 35 -2.45 -9.47 0.51
N GLY A 36 -1.13 -9.47 0.30
CA GLY A 36 -0.43 -8.56 -0.61
C GLY A 36 -0.93 -8.66 -2.05
N ALA A 37 -1.09 -9.88 -2.58
CA ALA A 37 -1.60 -10.12 -3.92
C ALA A 37 -3.06 -9.64 -4.08
N SER A 38 -3.91 -9.87 -3.08
CA SER A 38 -5.32 -9.41 -3.08
C SER A 38 -5.43 -7.88 -3.01
N LEU A 39 -4.56 -7.26 -2.20
CA LEU A 39 -4.40 -5.80 -2.13
C LEU A 39 -3.96 -5.23 -3.48
N PHE A 40 -2.97 -5.85 -4.10
CA PHE A 40 -2.43 -5.45 -5.39
C PHE A 40 -3.47 -5.57 -6.51
N LEU A 41 -4.23 -6.67 -6.54
CA LEU A 41 -5.31 -6.86 -7.51
C LEU A 41 -6.37 -5.76 -7.40
N LYS A 42 -6.85 -5.48 -6.17
CA LYS A 42 -7.81 -4.39 -5.93
C LYS A 42 -7.24 -3.02 -6.25
N LEU A 43 -5.95 -2.79 -5.99
CA LEU A 43 -5.24 -1.57 -6.39
C LEU A 43 -5.27 -1.37 -7.91
N VAL A 44 -5.01 -2.42 -8.70
CA VAL A 44 -5.06 -2.37 -10.17
C VAL A 44 -6.48 -2.14 -10.67
N GLU A 45 -7.46 -2.89 -10.14
CA GLU A 45 -8.88 -2.79 -10.53
C GLU A 45 -9.47 -1.39 -10.28
N ASN A 46 -9.02 -0.72 -9.23
CA ASN A 46 -9.54 0.59 -8.80
C ASN A 46 -8.48 1.69 -8.94
N TYR A 47 -7.43 1.46 -9.75
CA TYR A 47 -6.28 2.35 -9.83
C TYR A 47 -6.68 3.78 -10.17
N ASN A 48 -7.61 3.95 -11.12
CA ASN A 48 -8.17 5.25 -11.51
C ASN A 48 -8.76 6.06 -10.32
N MET A 49 -9.24 5.40 -9.27
CA MET A 49 -9.82 6.05 -8.08
C MET A 49 -8.78 6.46 -7.04
N VAL A 50 -7.62 5.78 -7.05
CA VAL A 50 -6.59 5.90 -6.02
C VAL A 50 -5.24 6.37 -6.53
N GLN A 51 -5.02 6.49 -7.84
CA GLN A 51 -3.74 6.84 -8.46
C GLN A 51 -3.12 8.08 -7.81
N ASP A 52 -3.93 9.09 -7.52
CA ASP A 52 -3.47 10.34 -6.93
C ASP A 52 -3.05 10.19 -5.47
N ASP A 53 -3.77 9.40 -4.70
CA ASP A 53 -3.46 9.15 -3.28
C ASP A 53 -2.27 8.18 -3.17
N LEU A 54 -2.17 7.20 -4.08
CA LEU A 54 -1.06 6.27 -4.17
C LEU A 54 0.22 7.00 -4.58
N ALA A 55 0.15 7.84 -5.61
CA ALA A 55 1.30 8.62 -6.05
C ALA A 55 1.75 9.63 -4.98
N ASP A 56 0.82 10.28 -4.27
CA ASP A 56 1.16 11.14 -3.12
C ASP A 56 1.79 10.33 -1.96
N PHE A 57 1.27 9.14 -1.67
CA PHE A 57 1.87 8.26 -0.66
C PHE A 57 3.30 7.85 -1.05
N MET A 58 3.49 7.37 -2.28
CA MET A 58 4.77 6.88 -2.77
C MET A 58 5.80 8.00 -2.93
N SER A 59 5.41 9.17 -3.46
CA SER A 59 6.33 10.32 -3.57
C SER A 59 6.78 10.82 -2.20
N ASN A 60 5.90 10.77 -1.18
CA ASN A 60 6.29 11.11 0.19
C ASN A 60 7.23 10.07 0.81
N LEU A 61 7.15 8.81 0.40
CA LEU A 61 8.02 7.74 0.88
C LEU A 61 9.38 7.73 0.17
N LEU A 62 9.37 8.16 -1.09
CA LEU A 62 10.52 8.33 -1.97
C LEU A 62 11.08 9.77 -1.91
N GLU A 63 10.77 10.53 -0.86
CA GLU A 63 11.26 11.90 -0.66
C GLU A 63 12.80 11.95 -0.69
N ASP A 64 13.48 10.95 -0.11
CA ASP A 64 14.94 10.81 -0.13
C ASP A 64 15.51 10.56 -1.54
N GLU A 65 14.68 10.07 -2.46
CA GLU A 65 15.03 9.83 -3.87
C GLU A 65 14.60 11.01 -4.77
N ASN A 66 14.05 12.07 -4.17
CA ASN A 66 13.59 13.30 -4.83
C ASN A 66 12.58 13.04 -5.97
N ILE A 67 11.73 12.02 -5.80
CA ILE A 67 10.68 11.66 -6.76
C ILE A 67 9.41 12.41 -6.41
N SER A 68 8.96 13.28 -7.32
CA SER A 68 7.67 13.97 -7.17
C SER A 68 6.49 13.05 -7.49
N LYS A 69 5.28 13.53 -7.19
CA LYS A 69 4.05 12.81 -7.54
C LYS A 69 3.90 12.63 -9.06
N GLU A 70 4.20 13.67 -9.84
CA GLU A 70 4.14 13.62 -11.30
C GLU A 70 5.21 12.69 -11.86
N ASP A 71 6.42 12.72 -11.31
CA ASP A 71 7.49 11.82 -11.73
C ASP A 71 7.11 10.36 -11.46
N PHE A 72 6.54 10.09 -10.27
CA PHE A 72 6.08 8.75 -9.91
C PHE A 72 5.03 8.19 -10.87
N LEU A 73 4.06 9.03 -11.29
CA LEU A 73 3.01 8.62 -12.24
C LEU A 73 3.54 8.37 -13.65
N ASN A 74 4.70 8.93 -13.99
CA ASN A 74 5.36 8.74 -15.28
C ASN A 74 6.44 7.65 -15.26
N LEU A 75 6.67 6.99 -14.12
CA LEU A 75 7.59 5.86 -14.05
C LEU A 75 7.07 4.69 -14.90
N ASP A 76 8.00 4.00 -15.55
CA ASP A 76 7.69 2.70 -16.12
C ASP A 76 7.32 1.68 -15.02
N LEU A 77 6.57 0.65 -15.42
CA LEU A 77 6.08 -0.38 -14.48
C LEU A 77 7.22 -1.14 -13.79
N ASN A 78 8.41 -1.27 -14.41
CA ASN A 78 9.55 -1.98 -13.82
C ASN A 78 10.12 -1.19 -12.64
N ASN A 79 10.21 0.13 -12.77
CA ASN A 79 10.64 1.03 -11.70
C ASN A 79 9.60 1.04 -10.57
N VAL A 80 8.30 1.09 -10.91
CA VAL A 80 7.23 0.97 -9.90
C VAL A 80 7.33 -0.36 -9.15
N TYR A 81 7.53 -1.48 -9.85
CA TYR A 81 7.70 -2.80 -9.24
C TYR A 81 8.90 -2.85 -8.30
N THR A 82 10.02 -2.25 -8.70
CA THR A 82 11.23 -2.15 -7.87
C THR A 82 10.95 -1.40 -6.57
N TYR A 83 10.13 -0.34 -6.61
CA TYR A 83 9.73 0.39 -5.40
C TYR A 83 8.78 -0.40 -4.52
N LEU A 84 7.88 -1.19 -5.11
CA LEU A 84 6.98 -2.05 -4.35
C LEU A 84 7.72 -3.20 -3.65
N GLU A 85 8.72 -3.80 -4.29
CA GLU A 85 9.57 -4.83 -3.65
C GLU A 85 10.34 -4.26 -2.47
N LYS A 86 11.01 -3.11 -2.65
CA LYS A 86 11.68 -2.42 -1.54
C LYS A 86 10.69 -2.06 -0.42
N LEU A 87 9.43 -1.74 -0.76
CA LEU A 87 8.40 -1.38 0.20
C LEU A 87 7.95 -2.61 1.00
N LYS A 88 7.86 -3.78 0.37
CA LYS A 88 7.57 -5.06 1.01
C LYS A 88 8.66 -5.44 2.02
N GLU A 89 9.92 -5.13 1.71
CA GLU A 89 11.06 -5.36 2.59
C GLU A 89 11.17 -4.35 3.75
N ASP A 90 10.42 -3.24 3.71
CA ASP A 90 10.42 -2.24 4.79
C ASP A 90 9.70 -2.77 6.04
N GLU A 91 10.39 -2.79 7.18
CA GLU A 91 9.83 -3.26 8.45
C GLU A 91 8.61 -2.43 8.89
N GLY A 92 8.62 -1.11 8.65
CA GLY A 92 7.49 -0.25 8.96
C GLY A 92 6.25 -0.60 8.15
N PHE A 93 6.43 -0.96 6.88
CA PHE A 93 5.34 -1.31 5.98
C PHE A 93 4.82 -2.71 6.28
N SER A 94 5.71 -3.67 6.54
CA SER A 94 5.34 -5.00 7.00
C SER A 94 4.55 -4.95 8.32
N ASN A 95 4.98 -4.11 9.27
CA ASN A 95 4.23 -3.84 10.50
C ASN A 95 2.88 -3.17 10.23
N PHE A 96 2.81 -2.26 9.25
CA PHE A 96 1.56 -1.63 8.84
C PHE A 96 0.57 -2.65 8.23
N LEU A 97 1.02 -3.48 7.30
CA LEU A 97 0.21 -4.55 6.70
C LEU A 97 -0.25 -5.56 7.78
N SER A 98 0.62 -5.87 8.73
CA SER A 98 0.30 -6.73 9.88
C SER A 98 -0.74 -6.08 10.80
N ALA A 99 -0.64 -4.78 11.06
CA ALA A 99 -1.62 -4.02 11.83
C ALA A 99 -2.98 -3.94 11.11
N LEU A 100 -2.98 -3.71 9.79
CA LEU A 100 -4.20 -3.77 8.97
C LEU A 100 -4.85 -5.16 9.05
N SER A 101 -4.06 -6.22 8.89
CA SER A 101 -4.51 -7.61 9.06
C SER A 101 -5.17 -7.84 10.43
N ASN A 102 -4.60 -7.27 11.50
CA ASN A 102 -5.15 -7.40 12.85
C ASN A 102 -6.42 -6.57 13.10
N ILE A 103 -6.52 -5.36 12.54
CA ILE A 103 -7.75 -4.54 12.62
C ILE A 103 -8.90 -5.23 11.89
N VAL A 104 -8.61 -5.77 10.71
CA VAL A 104 -9.55 -6.60 9.94
C VAL A 104 -10.02 -7.81 10.75
N LYS A 105 -9.11 -8.52 11.45
CA LYS A 105 -9.47 -9.65 12.31
C LYS A 105 -10.43 -9.24 13.43
N THR A 106 -10.25 -8.07 14.05
CA THR A 106 -11.10 -7.63 15.17
C THR A 106 -12.45 -7.04 14.75
N THR A 107 -12.58 -6.53 13.52
CA THR A 107 -13.88 -6.03 13.01
C THR A 107 -14.77 -7.14 12.43
N THR A 108 -14.27 -8.37 12.34
CA THR A 108 -14.99 -9.53 11.78
C THR A 108 -15.46 -10.51 12.88
N LYS A 109 -15.69 -10.01 14.10
CA LYS A 109 -16.31 -10.76 15.20
C LYS A 109 -17.76 -10.38 15.39
#